data_AF-A0A535QTD1-F1
#
_entry.id   AF-A0A535QTD1-F1
#
_cell.length_a   1.000
_cell.length_b   1.000
_cell.length_c   1.000
_cell.angle_alpha   90.00
_cell.angle_beta   90.00
_cell.angle_gamma   90.00
#
_symmetry.space_group_name_H-M   'P 1'
#
loop_
_entity.id
_entity.type
_entity.pdbx_description
1 polymer ?
#
loop_
_entity_poly.entity_id
_entity_poly.type
_entity_poly.pdbx_seq_one_letter_code
_entity_poly.pdbx_strand_id
1 'polypeptide(L)'
;MEATNSLKPRIPWAGKSVNLENVEEELSLLWKISADNMRTGQNTQVRTSILNLVICAPDLESAQNASRLLRDLSSTHLARVTIIILDRTDTTSASISTWVTLRCFSVISDLMRHCFEQTTILATGSAVRSIGNIMQPLLKPDLPIYLWWLGEPPGDDPTFLKLVEISNRVIVDSTSFFNPEQDILTLSLLHQNFPEYALSDLNWGRITPWRELVVQFFDVLEYRQYLSGITSIEIEHAAAPFASPTRTELGDVSPNPACAFLLAGWLKARLDWSLVADSMENVRDTPSGTYHWQMAPATVPQTTRALGSTRIKTG
;
A
#
# COMPACT_ATOMS: atom_id res chain seq x y z
N MET A 1 29.20 35.97 -10.18
CA MET A 1 28.56 34.86 -9.44
C MET A 1 27.42 34.36 -10.30
N GLU A 2 27.73 33.48 -11.25
CA GLU A 2 26.71 32.80 -12.06
C GLU A 2 25.99 31.80 -11.17
N ALA A 3 24.66 31.95 -11.06
CA ALA A 3 23.81 30.92 -10.49
C ALA A 3 23.95 29.67 -11.39
N THR A 4 24.58 28.63 -10.85
CA THR A 4 24.57 27.29 -11.44
C THR A 4 23.11 26.84 -11.51
N ASN A 5 22.51 27.06 -12.67
CA ASN A 5 21.18 26.59 -13.01
C ASN A 5 21.28 25.06 -13.15
N SER A 6 21.22 24.35 -12.02
CA SER A 6 21.15 22.89 -12.01
C SER A 6 19.91 22.50 -12.81
N LEU A 7 20.13 21.99 -14.02
CA LEU A 7 19.05 21.56 -14.91
C LEU A 7 18.17 20.56 -14.15
N LYS A 8 16.91 20.93 -13.93
CA LYS A 8 15.91 20.01 -13.35
C LYS A 8 15.87 18.74 -14.22
N PRO A 9 15.88 17.54 -13.62
CA PRO A 9 15.89 16.30 -14.39
C PRO A 9 14.66 16.23 -15.28
N ARG A 10 14.84 15.86 -16.55
CA ARG A 10 13.73 15.79 -17.49
C ARG A 10 13.00 14.47 -17.28
N ILE A 11 11.76 14.53 -16.78
CA ILE A 11 10.88 13.37 -16.60
C ILE A 11 9.69 13.51 -17.58
N PRO A 12 9.78 12.98 -18.81
CA PRO A 12 8.82 13.29 -19.87
C PRO A 12 7.37 12.91 -19.55
N TRP A 13 7.18 11.83 -18.79
CA TRP A 13 5.85 11.33 -18.42
C TRP A 13 5.20 12.13 -17.27
N ALA A 14 5.97 12.95 -16.54
CA ALA A 14 5.51 13.70 -15.38
C ALA A 14 4.81 15.02 -15.75
N GLY A 15 4.99 15.51 -16.98
CA GLY A 15 4.30 16.70 -17.50
C GLY A 15 5.11 17.99 -17.38
N LYS A 16 4.40 19.09 -17.10
CA LYS A 16 4.99 20.44 -17.06
C LYS A 16 5.69 20.65 -15.72
N SER A 17 6.94 21.09 -15.74
CA SER A 17 7.65 21.46 -14.51
C SER A 17 7.08 22.76 -13.96
N VAL A 18 6.84 22.80 -12.64
CA VAL A 18 6.28 23.94 -11.92
C VAL A 18 6.99 24.15 -10.59
N ASN A 19 6.81 25.33 -10.00
CA ASN A 19 7.08 25.54 -8.58
C ASN A 19 5.94 24.96 -7.75
N LEU A 20 6.24 24.49 -6.54
CA LEU A 20 5.27 23.86 -5.65
C LEU A 20 4.05 24.76 -5.37
N GLU A 21 4.30 26.05 -5.17
CA GLU A 21 3.28 27.08 -4.91
C GLU A 21 2.28 27.29 -6.07
N ASN A 22 2.67 26.91 -7.30
CA ASN A 22 1.86 27.11 -8.51
C ASN A 22 1.11 25.85 -8.95
N VAL A 23 1.18 24.74 -8.17
CA VAL A 23 0.57 23.46 -8.56
C VAL A 23 -0.94 23.57 -8.79
N GLU A 24 -1.68 24.22 -7.89
CA GLU A 24 -3.15 24.35 -8.02
C GLU A 24 -3.56 25.24 -9.19
N GLU A 25 -2.83 26.32 -9.43
CA GLU A 25 -3.08 27.23 -10.55
C GLU A 25 -2.88 26.49 -11.88
N GLU A 26 -1.75 25.78 -12.02
CA GLU A 26 -1.44 25.05 -13.24
C GLU A 26 -2.41 23.89 -13.49
N LEU A 27 -2.78 23.11 -12.46
CA LEU A 27 -3.80 22.06 -12.61
C LEU A 27 -5.14 22.66 -13.04
N SER A 28 -5.52 23.80 -12.49
CA SER A 28 -6.75 24.50 -12.89
C SER A 28 -6.69 25.02 -14.33
N LEU A 29 -5.52 25.45 -14.79
CA LEU A 29 -5.30 25.83 -16.19
C LEU A 29 -5.41 24.61 -17.12
N LEU A 30 -4.80 23.47 -16.78
CA LEU A 30 -4.88 22.24 -17.58
C LEU A 30 -6.33 21.76 -17.74
N TRP A 31 -7.15 21.85 -16.69
CA TRP A 31 -8.58 21.56 -16.78
C TRP A 31 -9.33 22.50 -17.73
N LYS A 32 -9.05 23.82 -17.69
CA LYS A 32 -9.64 24.79 -18.61
C LYS A 32 -9.30 24.45 -20.07
N ILE A 33 -8.02 24.19 -20.35
CA ILE A 33 -7.54 23.82 -21.70
C ILE A 33 -8.20 22.51 -22.18
N SER A 34 -8.33 21.52 -21.29
CA SER A 34 -9.00 20.25 -21.61
C SER A 34 -10.47 20.46 -21.97
N ALA A 35 -11.20 21.29 -21.21
CA ALA A 35 -12.59 21.62 -21.48
C ALA A 35 -12.76 22.40 -22.80
N ASP A 36 -11.89 23.38 -23.07
CA ASP A 36 -11.94 24.18 -24.30
C ASP A 36 -11.70 23.33 -25.55
N ASN A 37 -10.75 22.40 -25.49
CA ASN A 37 -10.46 21.46 -26.59
C ASN A 37 -11.61 20.47 -26.87
N MET A 38 -12.57 20.34 -25.95
CA MET A 38 -13.73 19.44 -26.10
C MET A 38 -15.00 20.13 -26.60
N ARG A 39 -15.03 21.46 -26.77
CA ARG A 39 -16.22 22.20 -27.23
C ARG A 39 -16.78 21.79 -28.61
N THR A 40 -16.09 20.91 -29.34
CA THR A 40 -16.57 20.26 -30.57
C THR A 40 -17.40 18.98 -30.32
N GLY A 41 -17.49 18.47 -29.09
CA GLY A 41 -18.30 17.31 -28.69
C GLY A 41 -18.98 17.51 -27.33
N GLN A 42 -20.16 16.90 -27.12
CA GLN A 42 -20.97 17.05 -25.90
C GLN A 42 -20.40 16.33 -24.66
N ASN A 43 -19.17 16.63 -24.26
CA ASN A 43 -18.54 15.99 -23.11
C ASN A 43 -18.54 16.91 -21.89
N THR A 44 -19.28 16.54 -20.85
CA THR A 44 -19.18 17.21 -19.55
C THR A 44 -18.06 16.55 -18.76
N GLN A 45 -16.86 17.16 -18.77
CA GLN A 45 -15.79 16.72 -17.89
C GLN A 45 -16.09 17.18 -16.47
N VAL A 46 -16.36 16.23 -15.58
CA VAL A 46 -16.58 16.53 -14.16
C VAL A 46 -15.25 16.40 -13.42
N ARG A 47 -14.70 17.53 -12.97
CA ARG A 47 -13.58 17.57 -12.02
C ARG A 47 -14.06 17.07 -10.67
N THR A 48 -14.13 15.76 -10.50
CA THR A 48 -14.48 15.11 -9.22
C THR A 48 -13.24 14.48 -8.63
N SER A 49 -13.13 14.54 -7.31
CA SER A 49 -12.16 13.76 -6.55
C SER A 49 -12.83 13.40 -5.23
N ILE A 50 -12.73 12.13 -4.84
CA ILE A 50 -13.25 11.61 -3.57
C ILE A 50 -12.12 11.13 -2.66
N LEU A 51 -10.87 11.10 -3.15
CA LEU A 51 -9.69 10.74 -2.37
C LEU A 51 -8.41 11.41 -2.90
N ASN A 52 -7.41 11.49 -2.04
CA ASN A 52 -6.02 11.76 -2.40
C ASN A 52 -5.26 10.44 -2.48
N LEU A 53 -4.69 10.08 -3.63
CA LEU A 53 -3.84 8.91 -3.80
C LEU A 53 -2.39 9.36 -3.83
N VAL A 54 -1.66 9.07 -2.76
CA VAL A 54 -0.24 9.38 -2.62
C VAL A 54 0.55 8.11 -2.88
N ILE A 55 1.40 8.09 -3.90
CA ILE A 55 2.23 6.94 -4.27
C ILE A 55 3.68 7.29 -3.96
N CYS A 56 4.32 6.55 -3.06
CA CYS A 56 5.74 6.71 -2.75
C CYS A 56 6.54 5.63 -3.45
N ALA A 57 7.44 6.05 -4.34
CA ALA A 57 8.30 5.19 -5.14
C ALA A 57 9.77 5.33 -4.70
N PRO A 58 10.52 4.22 -4.62
CA PRO A 58 11.95 4.25 -4.27
C PRO A 58 12.81 4.85 -5.37
N ASP A 59 12.35 4.81 -6.62
CA ASP A 59 13.12 5.24 -7.79
C ASP A 59 12.21 5.72 -8.94
N LEU A 60 12.84 6.27 -9.98
CA LEU A 60 12.15 6.82 -11.15
C LEU A 60 11.43 5.76 -11.99
N GLU A 61 11.98 4.55 -12.08
CA GLU A 61 11.42 3.45 -12.86
C GLU A 61 10.13 2.93 -12.20
N SER A 62 10.18 2.67 -10.90
CA SER A 62 9.04 2.31 -10.06
C SER A 62 7.92 3.35 -10.14
N ALA A 63 8.27 4.64 -10.10
CA ALA A 63 7.31 5.73 -10.28
C ALA A 63 6.68 5.76 -11.68
N GLN A 64 7.47 5.51 -12.72
CA GLN A 64 6.98 5.41 -14.10
C GLN A 64 6.07 4.19 -14.28
N ASN A 65 6.40 3.05 -13.67
CA ASN A 65 5.57 1.85 -13.63
C ASN A 65 4.21 2.16 -12.99
N ALA A 66 4.18 2.78 -11.81
CA ALA A 66 2.94 3.18 -11.14
C ALA A 66 2.10 4.16 -11.98
N SER A 67 2.75 5.18 -12.57
CA SER A 67 2.12 6.14 -13.48
C SER A 67 1.53 5.50 -14.74
N ARG A 68 2.08 4.36 -15.19
CA ARG A 68 1.51 3.53 -16.25
C ARG A 68 0.31 2.75 -15.75
N LEU A 69 0.42 2.04 -14.62
CA LEU A 69 -0.68 1.25 -14.04
C LEU A 69 -1.94 2.10 -13.77
N LEU A 70 -1.76 3.35 -13.32
CA LEU A 70 -2.87 4.28 -13.08
C LEU A 70 -3.72 4.59 -14.33
N ARG A 71 -3.18 4.37 -15.53
CA ARG A 71 -3.94 4.48 -16.80
C ARG A 71 -5.04 3.44 -16.87
N ASP A 72 -4.74 2.22 -16.43
CA ASP A 72 -5.59 1.05 -16.61
C ASP A 72 -6.63 0.93 -15.47
N LEU A 73 -6.48 1.75 -14.43
CA LEU A 73 -7.45 1.87 -13.35
C LEU A 73 -8.60 2.80 -13.76
N SER A 74 -9.74 2.19 -14.08
CA SER A 74 -10.97 2.90 -14.46
C SER A 74 -11.48 3.89 -13.40
N SER A 75 -11.14 3.69 -12.12
CA SER A 75 -11.55 4.53 -11.00
C SER A 75 -10.63 5.72 -10.68
N THR A 76 -9.47 5.89 -11.35
CA THR A 76 -8.53 6.99 -11.00
C THR A 76 -9.10 8.40 -11.21
N HIS A 77 -10.13 8.57 -12.04
CA HIS A 77 -10.87 9.83 -12.17
C HIS A 77 -11.46 10.32 -10.84
N LEU A 78 -11.56 9.45 -9.84
CA LEU A 78 -12.03 9.76 -8.50
C LEU A 78 -10.91 10.19 -7.55
N ALA A 79 -9.65 10.24 -8.01
CA ALA A 79 -8.49 10.53 -7.18
C ALA A 79 -7.73 11.77 -7.66
N ARG A 80 -7.24 12.57 -6.72
CA ARG A 80 -6.07 13.41 -6.97
C ARG A 80 -4.82 12.60 -6.71
N VAL A 81 -4.01 12.37 -7.75
CA VAL A 81 -2.82 11.52 -7.66
C VAL A 81 -1.59 12.38 -7.37
N THR A 82 -0.81 11.98 -6.38
CA THR A 82 0.54 12.52 -6.14
C THR A 82 1.54 11.37 -6.14
N ILE A 83 2.51 11.39 -7.05
CA ILE A 83 3.61 10.41 -7.11
C ILE A 83 4.87 11.07 -6.56
N ILE A 84 5.46 10.47 -5.53
CA ILE A 84 6.67 10.96 -4.86
C ILE A 84 7.79 9.98 -5.14
N ILE A 85 8.88 10.47 -5.71
CA ILE A 85 10.11 9.72 -5.96
C ILE A 85 11.09 10.09 -4.86
N LEU A 86 11.49 9.10 -4.06
CA LEU A 86 12.39 9.27 -2.92
C LEU A 86 13.81 8.86 -3.31
N ASP A 87 14.56 9.78 -3.90
CA ASP A 87 15.96 9.52 -4.24
C ASP A 87 16.85 9.76 -3.01
N ARG A 88 17.15 8.66 -2.32
CA ARG A 88 17.95 8.62 -1.09
C ARG A 88 19.46 8.52 -1.34
N THR A 89 19.92 8.70 -2.58
CA THR A 89 21.35 8.63 -2.88
C THR A 89 22.10 9.79 -2.20
N ASP A 90 23.04 9.46 -1.29
CA ASP A 90 23.82 10.44 -0.51
C ASP A 90 24.73 11.33 -1.38
N THR A 91 24.94 10.98 -2.64
CA THR A 91 25.74 11.75 -3.60
C THR A 91 24.99 12.94 -4.20
N THR A 92 23.67 13.05 -3.98
CA THR A 92 22.83 14.05 -4.62
C THR A 92 22.51 15.22 -3.69
N SER A 93 22.72 16.45 -4.17
CA SER A 93 22.33 17.67 -3.45
C SER A 93 20.84 17.67 -3.10
N ALA A 94 20.51 18.26 -1.95
CA ALA A 94 19.13 18.39 -1.50
C ALA A 94 18.30 19.23 -2.46
N SER A 95 17.29 18.64 -3.09
CA SER A 95 16.42 19.35 -4.04
C SER A 95 15.02 18.77 -4.07
N ILE A 96 14.06 19.62 -4.43
CA ILE A 96 12.68 19.24 -4.71
C ILE A 96 12.35 19.76 -6.10
N SER A 97 11.92 18.86 -6.97
CA SER A 97 11.40 19.20 -8.28
C SER A 97 9.98 18.69 -8.44
N THR A 98 9.10 19.51 -9.00
CA THR A 98 7.67 19.21 -9.13
C THR A 98 7.23 19.34 -10.59
N TRP A 99 6.36 18.43 -10.99
CA TRP A 99 5.66 18.45 -12.28
C TRP A 99 4.18 18.20 -12.07
N VAL A 100 3.38 18.74 -12.99
CA VAL A 100 1.94 18.51 -13.02
C VAL A 100 1.51 18.09 -14.42
N THR A 101 0.51 17.22 -14.45
CA THR A 101 -0.12 16.78 -15.68
C THR A 101 -1.58 16.42 -15.43
N LEU A 102 -2.42 16.70 -16.42
CA LEU A 102 -3.78 16.19 -16.48
C LEU A 102 -3.73 14.95 -17.38
N ARG A 103 -3.86 13.76 -16.77
CA ARG A 103 -3.87 12.51 -17.51
C ARG A 103 -5.27 12.30 -18.05
N CYS A 104 -5.41 12.02 -19.34
CA CYS A 104 -6.69 11.78 -19.99
C CYS A 104 -6.60 10.57 -20.91
N PHE A 105 -7.51 9.61 -20.74
CA PHE A 105 -7.59 8.37 -21.52
C PHE A 105 -8.99 8.16 -22.08
N SER A 106 -9.07 7.63 -23.29
CA SER A 106 -10.34 7.22 -23.91
C SER A 106 -10.83 5.90 -23.28
N VAL A 107 -12.10 5.83 -22.86
CA VAL A 107 -12.64 4.67 -22.13
C VAL A 107 -13.41 3.71 -23.04
N ILE A 108 -14.21 4.24 -23.96
CA ILE A 108 -15.03 3.46 -24.92
C ILE A 108 -14.98 4.11 -26.31
N SER A 109 -14.92 5.44 -26.37
CA SER A 109 -14.77 6.26 -27.57
C SER A 109 -14.13 7.60 -27.21
N ASP A 110 -13.69 8.37 -28.21
CA ASP A 110 -13.13 9.73 -27.99
C ASP A 110 -14.09 10.70 -27.26
N LEU A 111 -15.37 10.32 -27.16
CA LEU A 111 -16.42 11.03 -26.44
C LEU A 111 -16.44 10.73 -24.93
N MET A 112 -15.82 9.65 -24.43
CA MET A 112 -15.76 9.39 -22.99
C MET A 112 -14.32 9.29 -22.55
N ARG A 113 -13.81 10.40 -21.99
CA ARG A 113 -12.46 10.46 -21.44
C ARG A 113 -12.47 10.41 -19.93
N HIS A 114 -11.71 9.48 -19.38
CA HIS A 114 -11.33 9.44 -17.98
C HIS A 114 -10.14 10.39 -17.81
N CYS A 115 -10.28 11.39 -16.94
CA CYS A 115 -9.19 12.30 -16.63
C CYS A 115 -8.96 12.43 -15.14
N PHE A 116 -7.70 12.58 -14.75
CA PHE A 116 -7.32 12.83 -13.37
C PHE A 116 -6.08 13.71 -13.27
N GLU A 117 -5.99 14.43 -12.15
CA GLU A 117 -4.85 15.25 -11.80
C GLU A 117 -3.71 14.38 -11.30
N GLN A 118 -2.52 14.57 -11.85
CA GLN A 118 -1.30 13.94 -11.35
C GLN A 118 -0.25 15.02 -11.06
N THR A 119 0.22 15.03 -9.82
CA THR A 119 1.41 15.77 -9.40
C THR A 119 2.55 14.76 -9.22
N THR A 120 3.72 15.01 -9.80
CA THR A 120 4.92 14.20 -9.57
C THR A 120 5.94 15.05 -8.83
N ILE A 121 6.52 14.51 -7.76
CA ILE A 121 7.56 15.15 -6.94
C ILE A 121 8.78 14.26 -6.97
N LEU A 122 9.95 14.83 -7.27
CA LEU A 122 11.24 14.21 -7.03
C LEU A 122 11.89 14.92 -5.84
N ALA A 123 12.13 14.20 -4.76
CA ALA A 123 12.93 14.68 -3.64
C ALA A 123 14.25 13.93 -3.60
N THR A 124 15.34 14.69 -3.57
CA THR A 124 16.72 14.16 -3.56
C THR A 124 17.43 14.51 -2.26
N GLY A 125 18.33 13.63 -1.81
CA GLY A 125 19.22 13.87 -0.67
C GLY A 125 18.44 14.20 0.62
N SER A 126 18.90 15.20 1.37
CA SER A 126 18.27 15.54 2.66
C SER A 126 16.85 16.12 2.55
N ALA A 127 16.40 16.52 1.35
CA ALA A 127 15.06 17.05 1.12
C ALA A 127 13.96 15.99 1.25
N VAL A 128 14.32 14.70 1.15
CA VAL A 128 13.41 13.56 1.38
C VAL A 128 12.68 13.68 2.73
N ARG A 129 13.39 14.10 3.78
CA ARG A 129 12.83 14.25 5.14
C ARG A 129 11.75 15.34 5.27
N SER A 130 11.65 16.22 4.28
CA SER A 130 10.68 17.31 4.25
C SER A 130 9.37 16.93 3.53
N ILE A 131 9.31 15.76 2.90
CA ILE A 131 8.16 15.33 2.10
C ILE A 131 6.84 15.39 2.87
N GLY A 132 6.79 14.91 4.12
CA GLY A 132 5.57 14.97 4.93
C GLY A 132 4.99 16.38 5.07
N ASN A 133 5.84 17.40 5.16
CA ASN A 133 5.41 18.80 5.26
C ASN A 133 4.99 19.36 3.90
N ILE A 134 5.68 18.96 2.82
CA ILE A 134 5.41 19.39 1.44
C ILE A 134 4.08 18.84 0.93
N MET A 135 3.66 17.70 1.46
CA MET A 135 2.43 17.04 1.02
C MET A 135 1.16 17.79 1.39
N GLN A 136 1.09 18.37 2.59
CA GLN A 136 -0.14 19.00 3.10
C GLN A 136 -0.80 20.00 2.12
N PRO A 137 -0.08 20.99 1.53
CA PRO A 137 -0.69 21.93 0.59
C PRO A 137 -1.09 21.33 -0.76
N LEU A 138 -0.65 20.11 -1.09
CA LEU A 138 -0.95 19.46 -2.37
C LEU A 138 -2.19 18.57 -2.32
N LEU A 139 -2.65 18.23 -1.12
CA LEU A 139 -3.81 17.40 -0.89
C LEU A 139 -5.09 18.21 -1.07
N LYS A 140 -6.12 17.60 -1.66
CA LYS A 140 -7.47 18.16 -1.60
C LYS A 140 -7.95 18.12 -0.14
N PRO A 141 -8.43 19.25 0.41
CA PRO A 141 -8.96 19.28 1.78
C PRO A 141 -10.17 18.36 1.90
N ASP A 142 -10.38 17.85 3.11
CA ASP A 142 -11.53 17.01 3.51
C ASP A 142 -11.70 15.69 2.74
N LEU A 143 -10.74 15.32 1.88
CA LEU A 143 -10.73 14.03 1.19
C LEU A 143 -9.78 13.04 1.88
N PRO A 144 -10.18 11.76 2.01
CA PRO A 144 -9.32 10.75 2.61
C PRO A 144 -8.01 10.58 1.83
N ILE A 145 -6.94 10.31 2.55
CA ILE A 145 -5.58 10.18 2.04
C ILE A 145 -5.18 8.71 2.04
N TYR A 146 -4.91 8.18 0.86
CA TYR A 146 -4.51 6.80 0.63
C TYR A 146 -3.03 6.81 0.22
N LEU A 147 -2.17 6.32 1.10
CA LEU A 147 -0.75 6.16 0.85
C LEU A 147 -0.51 4.77 0.24
N TRP A 148 -0.04 4.71 -0.98
CA TRP A 148 0.52 3.50 -1.57
C TRP A 148 2.04 3.56 -1.53
N TRP A 149 2.61 2.75 -0.64
CA TRP A 149 4.05 2.60 -0.53
C TRP A 149 4.54 1.48 -1.47
N LEU A 150 5.40 1.82 -2.43
CA LEU A 150 5.96 0.84 -3.36
C LEU A 150 7.21 0.20 -2.76
N GLY A 151 7.21 -1.13 -2.71
CA GLY A 151 8.27 -1.92 -2.09
C GLY A 151 8.03 -2.15 -0.60
N GLU A 152 9.11 -2.44 0.11
CA GLU A 152 9.08 -2.78 1.53
C GLU A 152 8.75 -1.57 2.41
N PRO A 153 7.93 -1.75 3.46
CA PRO A 153 7.69 -0.72 4.45
C PRO A 153 8.99 -0.46 5.23
N PRO A 154 9.52 0.77 5.22
CA PRO A 154 10.86 1.07 5.72
C PRO A 154 10.93 1.20 7.26
N GLY A 155 10.10 0.44 7.98
CA GLY A 155 10.09 0.41 9.44
C GLY A 155 9.95 1.77 10.13
N ASP A 156 11.04 2.22 10.74
CA ASP A 156 11.16 3.43 11.55
C ASP A 156 11.53 4.69 10.75
N ASP A 157 11.58 4.61 9.41
CA ASP A 157 11.90 5.74 8.55
C ASP A 157 10.99 6.97 8.85
N PRO A 158 11.56 8.13 9.23
CA PRO A 158 10.77 9.29 9.62
C PRO A 158 9.88 9.84 8.49
N THR A 159 10.27 9.64 7.23
CA THR A 159 9.47 10.11 6.09
C THR A 159 8.24 9.25 5.91
N PHE A 160 8.40 7.93 5.99
CA PHE A 160 7.31 6.98 5.98
C PHE A 160 6.34 7.22 7.14
N LEU A 161 6.84 7.30 8.38
CA LEU A 161 5.98 7.49 9.56
C LEU A 161 5.16 8.78 9.48
N LYS A 162 5.74 9.90 9.01
CA LYS A 162 4.99 11.15 8.79
C LYS A 162 3.91 11.02 7.72
N LEU A 163 4.18 10.25 6.66
CA LEU A 163 3.19 10.01 5.61
C LEU A 163 2.07 9.08 6.10
N VAL A 164 2.39 8.09 6.92
CA VAL A 164 1.41 7.22 7.59
C VAL A 164 0.52 8.06 8.53
N GLU A 165 1.11 8.95 9.33
CA GLU A 165 0.41 9.81 10.28
C GLU A 165 -0.68 10.68 9.62
N ILE A 166 -0.41 11.21 8.42
CA ILE A 166 -1.40 12.01 7.67
C ILE A 166 -2.38 11.16 6.85
N SER A 167 -2.18 9.84 6.75
CA SER A 167 -2.95 8.97 5.86
C SER A 167 -4.09 8.27 6.59
N ASN A 168 -5.23 8.11 5.90
CA ASN A 168 -6.35 7.30 6.39
C ASN A 168 -6.18 5.82 6.04
N ARG A 169 -5.43 5.51 4.98
CA ARG A 169 -5.14 4.14 4.54
C ARG A 169 -3.71 4.02 4.03
N VAL A 170 -3.03 2.96 4.44
CA VAL A 170 -1.74 2.55 3.91
C VAL A 170 -1.94 1.29 3.06
N ILE A 171 -1.48 1.34 1.82
CA ILE A 171 -1.52 0.28 0.83
C ILE A 171 -0.09 -0.19 0.60
N VAL A 172 0.11 -1.50 0.70
CA VAL A 172 1.37 -2.18 0.41
C VAL A 172 1.11 -3.34 -0.55
N ASP A 173 2.18 -3.89 -1.11
CA ASP A 173 2.12 -5.11 -1.90
C ASP A 173 3.15 -6.11 -1.39
N SER A 174 2.73 -7.06 -0.56
CA SER A 174 3.66 -8.02 0.05
C SER A 174 4.33 -8.97 -0.94
N THR A 175 3.90 -8.99 -2.22
CA THR A 175 4.65 -9.69 -3.28
C THR A 175 6.02 -9.08 -3.56
N SER A 176 6.22 -7.82 -3.19
CA SER A 176 7.48 -7.10 -3.35
C SER A 176 8.41 -7.20 -2.14
N PHE A 177 8.01 -7.91 -1.08
CA PHE A 177 8.80 -8.01 0.16
C PHE A 177 9.98 -8.96 -0.02
N PHE A 178 11.18 -8.47 0.29
CA PHE A 178 12.39 -9.27 0.32
C PHE A 178 12.49 -10.14 1.57
N ASN A 179 12.02 -9.64 2.73
CA ASN A 179 11.96 -10.39 3.99
C ASN A 179 10.53 -10.49 4.52
N PRO A 180 9.63 -11.25 3.86
CA PRO A 180 8.19 -11.18 4.13
C PRO A 180 7.79 -11.36 5.59
N GLU A 181 8.48 -12.20 6.37
CA GLU A 181 8.21 -12.34 7.80
C GLU A 181 8.50 -11.05 8.58
N GLN A 182 9.67 -10.47 8.38
CA GLN A 182 10.09 -9.26 9.07
C GLN A 182 9.25 -8.06 8.62
N ASP A 183 8.91 -8.00 7.34
CA ASP A 183 8.12 -6.92 6.75
C ASP A 183 6.67 -6.98 7.24
N ILE A 184 6.07 -8.17 7.35
CA ILE A 184 4.74 -8.37 7.95
C ILE A 184 4.75 -8.00 9.45
N LEU A 185 5.80 -8.38 10.19
CA LEU A 185 5.96 -7.96 11.59
C LEU A 185 6.05 -6.44 11.71
N THR A 186 6.77 -5.80 10.79
CA THR A 186 6.91 -4.34 10.72
C THR A 186 5.55 -3.67 10.49
N LEU A 187 4.72 -4.21 9.59
CA LEU A 187 3.35 -3.74 9.38
C LEU A 187 2.44 -3.96 10.59
N SER A 188 2.60 -5.07 11.30
CA SER A 188 1.87 -5.36 12.54
C SER A 188 2.20 -4.32 13.63
N LEU A 189 3.49 -4.01 13.81
CA LEU A 189 3.94 -2.97 14.74
C LEU A 189 3.45 -1.58 14.34
N LEU A 190 3.47 -1.27 13.04
CA LEU A 190 2.92 -0.02 12.51
C LEU A 190 1.43 0.09 12.89
N HIS A 191 0.64 -0.97 12.71
CA HIS A 191 -0.80 -0.96 13.00
C HIS A 191 -1.07 -0.81 14.51
N GLN A 192 -0.22 -1.39 15.36
CA GLN A 192 -0.30 -1.20 16.81
C GLN A 192 0.00 0.23 17.23
N ASN A 193 0.98 0.89 16.58
CA ASN A 193 1.39 2.25 16.90
C ASN A 193 0.42 3.31 16.36
N PHE A 194 -0.26 3.03 15.24
CA PHE A 194 -1.23 3.93 14.63
C PHE A 194 -2.54 3.17 14.34
N PRO A 195 -3.38 2.88 15.34
CA PRO A 195 -4.57 2.03 15.16
C PRO A 195 -5.65 2.66 14.27
N GLU A 196 -5.61 3.99 14.08
CA GLU A 196 -6.62 4.75 13.34
C GLU A 196 -6.50 4.63 11.80
N TYR A 197 -5.34 4.23 11.26
CA TYR A 197 -5.20 4.03 9.82
C TYR A 197 -5.63 2.61 9.41
N ALA A 198 -6.23 2.50 8.24
CA ALA A 198 -6.52 1.20 7.63
C ALA A 198 -5.27 0.67 6.90
N LEU A 199 -4.86 -0.56 7.18
CA LEU A 199 -3.84 -1.26 6.39
C LEU A 199 -4.51 -2.05 5.25
N SER A 200 -3.89 -2.08 4.08
CA SER A 200 -4.32 -2.92 2.95
C SER A 200 -3.13 -3.49 2.23
N ASP A 201 -3.20 -4.78 1.94
CA ASP A 201 -2.22 -5.48 1.13
C ASP A 201 -2.86 -5.87 -0.21
N LEU A 202 -2.26 -5.47 -1.33
CA LEU A 202 -2.75 -5.87 -2.65
C LEU A 202 -2.68 -7.38 -2.84
N ASN A 203 -1.74 -8.06 -2.19
CA ASN A 203 -1.61 -9.50 -2.24
C ASN A 203 -2.78 -10.23 -1.54
N TRP A 204 -3.39 -9.60 -0.52
CA TRP A 204 -4.62 -10.08 0.10
C TRP A 204 -5.78 -10.20 -0.92
N GLY A 205 -5.84 -9.24 -1.84
CA GLY A 205 -6.76 -9.27 -2.99
C GLY A 205 -6.46 -10.45 -3.92
N ARG A 206 -5.17 -10.69 -4.23
CA ARG A 206 -4.73 -11.78 -5.12
C ARG A 206 -5.06 -13.16 -4.59
N ILE A 207 -5.05 -13.37 -3.28
CA ILE A 207 -5.43 -14.65 -2.66
C ILE A 207 -6.94 -14.80 -2.42
N THR A 208 -7.79 -13.86 -2.86
CA THR A 208 -9.26 -13.96 -2.70
C THR A 208 -9.82 -15.24 -3.31
N PRO A 209 -9.47 -15.65 -4.55
CA PRO A 209 -9.98 -16.89 -5.13
C PRO A 209 -9.62 -18.14 -4.30
N TRP A 210 -8.43 -18.18 -3.70
CA TRP A 210 -8.03 -19.27 -2.80
C TRP A 210 -8.88 -19.31 -1.54
N ARG A 211 -9.14 -18.15 -0.91
CA ARG A 211 -10.01 -18.05 0.26
C ARG A 211 -11.44 -18.47 -0.07
N GLU A 212 -11.96 -18.08 -1.24
CA GLU A 212 -13.28 -18.48 -1.72
C GLU A 212 -13.36 -20.00 -1.94
N LEU A 213 -12.39 -20.62 -2.61
CA LEU A 213 -12.36 -22.07 -2.83
C LEU A 213 -12.36 -22.86 -1.50
N VAL A 214 -11.61 -22.40 -0.50
CA VAL A 214 -11.61 -23.04 0.83
C VAL A 214 -12.98 -22.91 1.50
N VAL A 215 -13.61 -21.73 1.44
CA VAL A 215 -14.90 -21.50 2.10
C VAL A 215 -16.05 -22.24 1.40
N GLN A 216 -15.99 -22.43 0.08
CA GLN A 216 -17.03 -23.12 -0.69
C GLN A 216 -17.34 -24.54 -0.19
N PHE A 217 -16.37 -25.24 0.42
CA PHE A 217 -16.60 -26.52 1.08
C PHE A 217 -17.56 -26.44 2.28
N PHE A 218 -17.77 -25.26 2.85
CA PHE A 218 -18.59 -25.04 4.06
C PHE A 218 -19.83 -24.17 3.81
N ASP A 219 -20.11 -23.83 2.54
CA ASP A 219 -21.36 -23.14 2.16
C ASP A 219 -22.58 -24.03 2.42
N VAL A 220 -22.41 -25.35 2.22
CA VAL A 220 -23.38 -26.40 2.57
C VAL A 220 -23.49 -26.51 4.10
N LEU A 221 -24.71 -26.32 4.63
CA LEU A 221 -24.96 -26.24 6.08
C LEU A 221 -24.49 -27.50 6.82
N GLU A 222 -24.70 -28.67 6.23
CA GLU A 222 -24.33 -29.98 6.75
C GLU A 222 -22.82 -30.16 6.88
N TYR A 223 -22.03 -29.43 6.09
CA TYR A 223 -20.57 -29.55 6.09
C TYR A 223 -19.90 -28.67 7.15
N ARG A 224 -20.61 -27.67 7.70
CA ARG A 224 -20.05 -26.74 8.70
C ARG A 224 -19.60 -27.44 9.98
N GLN A 225 -20.24 -28.54 10.36
CA GLN A 225 -19.84 -29.33 11.52
C GLN A 225 -18.44 -29.95 11.38
N TYR A 226 -17.94 -30.13 10.15
CA TYR A 226 -16.60 -30.66 9.92
C TYR A 226 -15.49 -29.66 10.21
N LEU A 227 -15.80 -28.36 10.35
CA LEU A 227 -14.80 -27.34 10.73
C LEU A 227 -14.12 -27.68 12.07
N SER A 228 -14.88 -28.19 13.05
CA SER A 228 -14.32 -28.59 14.35
C SER A 228 -13.46 -29.85 14.27
N GLY A 229 -13.52 -30.61 13.18
CA GLY A 229 -12.69 -31.78 12.93
C GLY A 229 -11.35 -31.45 12.27
N ILE A 230 -11.14 -30.20 11.85
CA ILE A 230 -9.85 -29.75 11.32
C ILE A 230 -8.89 -29.66 12.51
N THR A 231 -7.78 -30.39 12.45
CA THR A 231 -6.74 -30.41 13.50
C THR A 231 -5.36 -30.03 12.97
N SER A 232 -5.16 -30.05 11.66
CA SER A 232 -3.92 -29.66 10.99
C SER A 232 -4.22 -29.04 9.64
N ILE A 233 -3.38 -28.10 9.23
CA ILE A 233 -3.40 -27.46 7.91
C ILE A 233 -1.96 -27.41 7.42
N GLU A 234 -1.74 -27.94 6.23
CA GLU A 234 -0.47 -27.86 5.50
C GLU A 234 -0.66 -26.97 4.28
N ILE A 235 0.21 -25.97 4.11
CA ILE A 235 0.19 -25.05 2.98
C ILE A 235 1.54 -25.17 2.28
N GLU A 236 1.54 -25.84 1.14
CA GLU A 236 2.70 -25.89 0.26
C GLU A 236 2.63 -24.74 -0.75
N HIS A 237 3.69 -23.93 -0.82
CA HIS A 237 3.79 -22.82 -1.74
C HIS A 237 4.93 -23.07 -2.73
N ALA A 238 4.57 -23.36 -3.98
CA ALA A 238 5.51 -23.38 -5.08
C ALA A 238 5.81 -21.94 -5.50
N ALA A 239 7.05 -21.49 -5.31
CA ALA A 239 7.55 -20.35 -6.07
C ALA A 239 7.73 -20.78 -7.53
N ALA A 240 7.18 -19.99 -8.45
CA ALA A 240 7.29 -20.28 -9.88
C ALA A 240 8.76 -20.52 -10.26
N PRO A 241 9.06 -21.49 -11.15
CA PRO A 241 10.43 -21.77 -11.64
C PRO A 241 11.09 -20.61 -12.42
N PHE A 242 10.39 -19.47 -12.56
CA PHE A 242 10.86 -18.25 -13.20
C PHE A 242 11.15 -17.10 -12.20
N ALA A 243 10.97 -17.31 -10.90
CA ALA A 243 11.56 -16.43 -9.90
C ALA A 243 13.06 -16.67 -9.94
N SER A 244 13.76 -15.94 -10.81
CA SER A 244 15.22 -15.97 -10.83
C SER A 244 15.67 -15.61 -9.41
N PRO A 245 16.42 -16.47 -8.71
CA PRO A 245 16.99 -16.11 -7.42
C PRO A 245 17.77 -14.82 -7.65
N THR A 246 17.26 -13.73 -7.10
CA THR A 246 17.88 -12.42 -7.30
C THR A 246 19.06 -12.40 -6.36
N ARG A 247 20.24 -12.74 -6.87
CA ARG A 247 21.45 -12.76 -6.06
C ARG A 247 21.74 -11.34 -5.60
N THR A 248 21.43 -11.02 -4.35
CA THR A 248 21.79 -9.74 -3.76
C THR A 248 23.14 -9.87 -3.08
N GLU A 249 23.79 -8.73 -2.77
CA GLU A 249 25.03 -8.70 -1.99
C GLU A 249 24.85 -9.32 -0.58
N LEU A 250 23.60 -9.53 -0.15
CA LEU A 250 23.20 -10.10 1.14
C LEU A 250 22.86 -11.60 1.08
N GLY A 251 22.87 -12.24 -0.10
CA GLY A 251 22.63 -13.69 -0.26
C GLY A 251 21.49 -14.04 -1.22
N ASP A 252 21.18 -15.34 -1.26
CA ASP A 252 20.11 -15.92 -2.08
C ASP A 252 18.74 -15.51 -1.53
N VAL A 253 17.85 -15.04 -2.42
CA VAL A 253 16.49 -14.63 -2.04
C VAL A 253 15.62 -15.86 -1.92
N SER A 254 15.19 -16.14 -0.69
CA SER A 254 14.16 -17.13 -0.40
C SER A 254 12.89 -16.81 -1.21
N PRO A 255 12.18 -17.81 -1.75
CA PRO A 255 10.90 -17.57 -2.42
C PRO A 255 9.95 -16.79 -1.51
N ASN A 256 9.42 -15.66 -1.99
CA ASN A 256 8.52 -14.82 -1.20
C ASN A 256 7.25 -15.62 -0.80
N PRO A 257 7.07 -16.03 0.48
CA PRO A 257 5.96 -16.87 0.90
C PRO A 257 4.78 -16.04 1.40
N ALA A 258 4.73 -14.72 1.13
CA ALA A 258 3.71 -13.82 1.67
C ALA A 258 2.28 -14.30 1.39
N CYS A 259 2.00 -14.87 0.22
CA CYS A 259 0.70 -15.47 -0.10
C CYS A 259 0.33 -16.59 0.89
N ALA A 260 1.26 -17.49 1.18
CA ALA A 260 1.05 -18.59 2.12
C ALA A 260 0.89 -18.07 3.55
N PHE A 261 1.68 -17.08 3.98
CA PHE A 261 1.54 -16.46 5.31
C PHE A 261 0.19 -15.77 5.49
N LEU A 262 -0.26 -15.01 4.48
CA LEU A 262 -1.57 -14.37 4.51
C LEU A 262 -2.70 -15.40 4.58
N LEU A 263 -2.61 -16.49 3.81
CA LEU A 263 -3.60 -17.57 3.84
C LEU A 263 -3.59 -18.30 5.19
N ALA A 264 -2.41 -18.63 5.73
CA ALA A 264 -2.24 -19.25 7.04
C ALA A 264 -2.81 -18.36 8.15
N GLY A 265 -2.47 -17.07 8.14
CA GLY A 265 -2.98 -16.09 9.11
C GLY A 265 -4.49 -15.93 9.05
N TRP A 266 -5.07 -15.96 7.84
CA TRP A 266 -6.51 -15.97 7.66
C TRP A 266 -7.16 -17.23 8.23
N LEU A 267 -6.66 -18.43 7.89
CA LEU A 267 -7.19 -19.70 8.39
C LEU A 267 -7.12 -19.76 9.91
N LYS A 268 -5.98 -19.39 10.49
CA LYS A 268 -5.80 -19.24 11.93
C LYS A 268 -6.88 -18.34 12.54
N ALA A 269 -7.13 -17.17 11.95
CA ALA A 269 -8.13 -16.24 12.46
C ALA A 269 -9.58 -16.75 12.30
N ARG A 270 -9.89 -17.50 11.23
CA ARG A 270 -11.24 -18.04 10.99
C ARG A 270 -11.55 -19.28 11.82
N LEU A 271 -10.55 -20.08 12.14
CA LEU A 271 -10.68 -21.27 12.99
C LEU A 271 -10.53 -20.98 14.49
N ASP A 272 -10.28 -19.71 14.85
CA ASP A 272 -10.01 -19.27 16.23
C ASP A 272 -8.84 -20.05 16.85
N TRP A 273 -7.76 -20.21 16.08
CA TRP A 273 -6.58 -20.93 16.52
C TRP A 273 -5.52 -19.98 17.13
N SER A 274 -4.87 -20.48 18.18
CA SER A 274 -3.80 -19.81 18.91
C SER A 274 -2.50 -20.59 18.78
N LEU A 275 -1.38 -19.88 18.64
CA LEU A 275 -0.04 -20.48 18.54
C LEU A 275 0.35 -21.09 19.90
N VAL A 276 0.86 -22.32 19.90
CA VAL A 276 1.44 -22.96 21.08
C VAL A 276 2.89 -22.49 21.22
N ALA A 277 3.13 -21.53 22.12
CA ALA A 277 4.40 -20.78 22.19
C ALA A 277 5.64 -21.66 22.45
N ASP A 278 5.52 -22.71 23.27
CA ASP A 278 6.65 -23.53 23.73
C ASP A 278 6.75 -24.91 23.05
N SER A 279 6.23 -25.04 21.82
CA SER A 279 6.33 -26.31 21.09
C SER A 279 7.68 -26.48 20.38
N MET A 280 8.34 -27.60 20.64
CA MET A 280 9.52 -28.06 19.89
C MET A 280 9.21 -28.39 18.42
N GLU A 281 7.92 -28.50 18.07
CA GLU A 281 7.47 -28.73 16.69
C GLU A 281 7.41 -27.44 15.88
N ASN A 282 7.46 -26.25 16.51
CA ASN A 282 7.49 -25.01 15.75
C ASN A 282 8.82 -24.90 14.97
N VAL A 283 8.75 -24.95 13.64
CA VAL A 283 9.93 -24.88 12.75
C VAL A 283 9.88 -23.58 11.95
N ARG A 284 11.03 -22.90 11.89
CA ARG A 284 11.23 -21.71 11.06
C ARG A 284 12.53 -21.87 10.27
N ASP A 285 12.43 -22.40 9.05
CA ASP A 285 13.55 -22.58 8.12
C ASP A 285 13.36 -21.65 6.91
N THR A 286 13.80 -20.41 7.07
CA THR A 286 13.73 -19.38 6.02
C THR A 286 14.51 -19.76 4.74
N PRO A 287 15.70 -20.39 4.82
CA PRO A 287 16.41 -20.91 3.65
C PRO A 287 15.62 -21.93 2.83
N SER A 288 14.97 -22.91 3.46
CA SER A 288 14.14 -23.89 2.74
C SER A 288 12.76 -23.35 2.38
N GLY A 289 12.34 -22.26 3.02
CA GLY A 289 10.97 -21.73 2.95
C GLY A 289 9.96 -22.58 3.71
N THR A 290 10.42 -23.47 4.60
CA THR A 290 9.56 -24.35 5.40
C THR A 290 9.24 -23.73 6.74
N TYR A 291 7.95 -23.66 7.04
CA TYR A 291 7.44 -23.16 8.31
C TYR A 291 6.43 -24.15 8.87
N HIS A 292 6.57 -24.49 10.15
CA HIS A 292 5.63 -25.32 10.87
C HIS A 292 5.24 -24.62 12.17
N TRP A 293 3.94 -24.55 12.44
CA TRP A 293 3.40 -23.98 13.66
C TRP A 293 2.39 -24.93 14.27
N GLN A 294 2.62 -25.32 15.52
CA GLN A 294 1.61 -26.01 16.30
C GLN A 294 0.60 -24.99 16.83
N MET A 295 -0.66 -25.17 16.48
CA MET A 295 -1.75 -24.32 16.94
C MET A 295 -2.83 -25.17 17.63
N ALA A 296 -3.53 -24.55 18.57
CA ALA A 296 -4.68 -25.14 19.24
C ALA A 296 -5.87 -24.19 19.19
N PRO A 297 -7.14 -24.70 19.19
CA PRO A 297 -8.31 -23.86 19.39
C PRO A 297 -8.12 -22.95 20.61
N ALA A 298 -8.48 -21.68 20.47
CA ALA A 298 -8.43 -20.75 21.59
C ALA A 298 -9.25 -21.35 22.74
N THR A 299 -8.60 -21.56 23.87
CA THR A 299 -9.32 -21.96 25.08
C THR A 299 -10.27 -20.83 25.46
N VAL A 300 -11.54 -21.16 25.69
CA VAL A 300 -12.58 -20.24 26.17
C VAL A 300 -11.98 -19.34 27.27
N PRO A 301 -12.16 -18.00 27.23
CA PRO A 301 -11.53 -17.12 28.19
C PRO A 301 -11.93 -17.50 29.61
N GLN A 302 -10.94 -17.55 30.51
CA GLN A 302 -11.18 -17.57 31.95
C GLN A 302 -12.10 -16.39 32.29
N THR A 303 -13.30 -16.74 32.76
CA THR A 303 -14.27 -15.94 33.52
C THR A 303 -14.04 -14.43 33.56
N THR A 304 -15.03 -13.72 33.03
CA THR A 304 -15.44 -12.38 33.44
C THR A 304 -15.04 -12.10 34.88
N ARG A 305 -14.07 -11.20 35.08
CA ARG A 305 -13.79 -10.63 36.40
C ARG A 305 -15.00 -9.76 36.75
N ALA A 306 -15.98 -10.37 37.41
CA ALA A 306 -17.13 -9.68 37.94
C ALA A 306 -16.64 -8.55 38.85
N LEU A 307 -16.77 -7.30 38.40
CA LEU A 307 -16.76 -6.13 39.27
C LEU A 307 -18.04 -6.18 40.11
N GLY A 308 -18.02 -7.01 41.15
CA GLY A 308 -18.98 -6.99 42.23
C GLY A 308 -18.78 -5.73 43.07
N SER A 309 -19.36 -4.61 42.64
CA SER A 309 -19.57 -3.44 43.49
C SER A 309 -20.76 -3.71 44.40
N THR A 310 -20.53 -4.34 45.55
CA THR A 310 -21.51 -4.38 46.64
C THR A 310 -21.52 -3.01 47.33
N ARG A 311 -22.39 -2.11 46.87
CA ARG A 311 -22.75 -0.90 47.64
C ARG A 311 -23.62 -1.34 48.81
N ILE A 312 -23.00 -1.48 49.98
CA ILE A 312 -23.72 -1.52 51.25
C ILE A 312 -24.26 -0.10 51.51
N LYS A 313 -25.58 0.04 51.50
CA LYS A 313 -26.28 1.15 52.13
C LYS A 313 -26.57 0.76 53.58
N THR A 314 -25.93 1.47 54.51
CA THR A 314 -26.36 1.69 55.89
C THR A 314 -25.89 3.12 56.19
N GLY A 315 -26.77 4.07 56.44
CA GLY A 315 -27.61 4.12 57.64
C GLY A 315 -26.95 5.15 58.55
#